data_AF-A0A6U5KAQ1-F1
#
_entry.id   AF-A0A6U5KAQ1-F1
#
_cell.length_a   1.000
_cell.length_b   1.000
_cell.length_c   1.000
_cell.angle_alpha   90.00
_cell.angle_beta   90.00
_cell.angle_gamma   90.00
#
_symmetry.space_group_name_H-M   'P 1'
#
loop_
_entity.id
_entity.type
_entity.pdbx_description
1 polymer ?
#
loop_
_entity_poly.entity_id
_entity_poly.type
_entity_poly.pdbx_seq_one_letter_code
_entity_poly.pdbx_strand_id
1 'polypeptide(L)'
;MKRCIADVPLLQFMQRESPGMNRLYSQSMCSVKQWRSFQIAEQLVTAEVDEVRAEADEIEPGWSQVIWRQAFQYHTMLKNRQEAEKKAMLAMAERKRVEEEKAAAIKNKADSERKRIEDAEKAAQELLQMEAREKNSKSSFSGKSDSMKKGFLNKKK
;
A
#
# COMPACT_ATOMS: atom_id res chain seq x y z
N MET A 1 -16.46 -32.35 11.10
CA MET A 1 -15.20 -31.98 10.43
C MET A 1 -14.96 -30.47 10.25
N LYS A 2 -15.80 -29.71 9.52
CA LYS A 2 -15.58 -28.26 9.34
C LYS A 2 -15.56 -27.48 10.66
N ARG A 3 -16.46 -27.82 11.59
CA ARG A 3 -16.51 -27.30 12.98
C ARG A 3 -15.17 -27.52 13.68
N CYS A 4 -14.72 -28.78 13.75
CA CYS A 4 -13.43 -29.16 14.33
C CYS A 4 -12.25 -28.36 13.75
N ILE A 5 -12.18 -28.16 12.42
CA ILE A 5 -11.11 -27.37 11.79
C ILE A 5 -11.16 -25.90 12.22
N ALA A 6 -12.36 -25.34 12.39
CA ALA A 6 -12.56 -23.97 12.83
C ALA A 6 -12.20 -23.76 14.32
N ASP A 7 -12.34 -24.80 15.14
CA ASP A 7 -12.05 -24.75 16.58
C ASP A 7 -10.56 -24.99 16.90
N VAL A 8 -9.79 -25.56 15.98
CA VAL A 8 -8.33 -25.80 16.16
C VAL A 8 -7.56 -24.55 16.65
N PRO A 9 -7.73 -23.35 16.07
CA PRO A 9 -7.07 -22.13 16.58
C PRO A 9 -7.41 -21.81 18.03
N LEU A 10 -8.67 -22.01 18.43
CA LEU A 10 -9.12 -21.74 19.79
C LEU A 10 -8.50 -22.75 20.77
N LEU A 11 -8.46 -24.03 20.38
CA LEU A 11 -7.79 -25.07 21.17
C LEU A 11 -6.29 -24.80 21.35
N GLN A 12 -5.60 -24.43 20.27
CA GLN A 12 -4.18 -24.08 20.33
C GLN A 12 -3.94 -22.86 21.22
N PHE A 13 -4.82 -21.86 21.15
CA PHE A 13 -4.77 -20.69 22.02
C PHE A 13 -4.94 -21.09 23.48
N MET A 14 -6.00 -21.82 23.83
CA MET A 14 -6.24 -22.25 25.22
C MET A 14 -5.08 -23.07 25.76
N GLN A 15 -4.58 -24.05 25.00
CA GLN A 15 -3.45 -24.89 25.40
C GLN A 15 -2.17 -24.07 25.65
N ARG A 16 -1.92 -23.03 24.85
CA ARG A 16 -0.74 -22.18 24.98
C ARG A 16 -0.87 -21.18 26.13
N GLU A 17 -2.04 -20.57 26.30
CA GLU A 17 -2.25 -19.47 27.25
C GLU A 17 -2.58 -19.95 28.67
N SER A 18 -3.14 -21.16 28.85
CA SER A 18 -3.59 -21.67 30.16
C SER A 18 -2.49 -21.66 31.24
N PRO A 19 -1.25 -22.14 30.97
CA PRO A 19 -0.16 -22.03 31.95
C PRO A 19 0.20 -20.58 32.30
N GLY A 20 0.16 -19.68 31.32
CA GLY A 20 0.45 -18.26 31.50
C GLY A 20 -0.58 -17.57 32.38
N MET A 21 -1.86 -17.85 32.14
CA MET A 21 -2.97 -17.31 32.94
C MET A 21 -2.90 -17.78 34.40
N ASN A 22 -2.60 -19.05 34.63
CA ASN A 22 -2.44 -19.60 35.98
C ASN A 22 -1.26 -18.96 36.72
N ARG A 23 -0.17 -18.64 36.00
CA ARG A 23 0.97 -17.90 36.56
C ARG A 23 0.61 -16.45 36.91
N LEU A 24 -0.12 -15.76 36.05
CA LEU A 24 -0.58 -14.39 36.32
C LEU A 24 -1.46 -14.35 37.57
N TYR A 25 -2.35 -15.32 37.73
CA TYR A 25 -3.20 -15.43 38.90
C TYR A 25 -2.40 -15.71 40.18
N SER A 26 -1.47 -16.68 40.16
CA SER A 26 -0.66 -17.02 41.34
C SER A 26 0.25 -15.87 41.78
N GLN A 27 0.66 -15.01 40.85
CA GLN A 27 1.48 -13.82 41.12
C GLN A 27 0.63 -12.56 41.38
N SER A 28 -0.70 -12.68 41.52
CA SER A 28 -1.63 -11.55 41.71
C SER A 28 -1.53 -10.46 40.65
N MET A 29 -1.11 -10.82 39.43
CA MET A 29 -0.95 -9.92 38.29
C MET A 29 -2.21 -9.82 37.40
N CYS A 30 -3.24 -10.60 37.70
CA CYS A 30 -4.56 -10.46 37.09
C CYS A 30 -5.66 -10.55 38.15
N SER A 31 -6.84 -10.00 37.85
CA SER A 31 -7.97 -10.07 38.77
C SER A 31 -8.57 -11.48 38.83
N VAL A 32 -9.14 -11.83 40.00
CA VAL A 32 -9.90 -13.08 40.18
C VAL A 32 -11.01 -13.22 39.13
N LYS A 33 -11.66 -12.11 38.75
CA LYS A 33 -12.72 -12.10 37.74
C LYS A 33 -12.18 -12.51 36.36
N GLN A 34 -11.02 -12.01 35.96
CA GLN A 34 -10.39 -12.37 34.68
C GLN A 34 -9.97 -13.84 34.68
N TRP A 35 -9.34 -14.32 35.75
CA TRP A 35 -8.94 -15.72 35.87
C TRP A 35 -10.15 -16.66 35.83
N ARG A 36 -11.22 -16.38 36.57
CA ARG A 36 -12.45 -17.17 36.51
C ARG A 36 -13.11 -17.14 35.13
N SER A 37 -13.13 -15.99 34.47
CA SER A 37 -13.64 -15.88 33.10
C SER A 37 -12.84 -16.76 32.13
N PHE A 38 -11.52 -16.85 32.32
CA PHE A 38 -10.67 -17.73 31.53
C PHE A 38 -10.97 -19.21 31.81
N GLN A 39 -11.13 -19.61 33.08
CA GLN A 39 -11.51 -20.98 33.44
C GLN A 39 -12.85 -21.40 32.86
N ILE A 40 -13.85 -20.51 32.88
CA ILE A 40 -15.15 -20.78 32.25
C ILE A 40 -14.98 -21.01 30.75
N ALA A 41 -14.17 -20.19 30.08
CA ALA A 41 -13.89 -20.37 28.67
C ALA A 41 -13.15 -21.69 28.38
N GLU A 42 -12.19 -22.08 29.22
CA GLU A 42 -11.48 -23.36 29.12
C GLU A 42 -12.44 -24.56 29.30
N GLN A 43 -13.39 -24.47 30.23
CA GLN A 43 -14.43 -25.48 30.42
C GLN A 43 -15.35 -25.59 29.21
N LEU A 44 -15.79 -24.47 28.63
CA LEU A 44 -16.62 -24.46 27.42
C LEU A 44 -15.90 -25.11 26.23
N VAL A 45 -14.61 -24.81 26.05
CA VAL A 45 -13.81 -25.41 24.99
C VAL A 45 -13.61 -26.91 25.22
N THR A 46 -13.44 -27.34 26.47
CA THR A 46 -13.33 -28.76 26.82
C THR A 46 -14.63 -29.51 26.54
N ALA A 47 -15.77 -28.93 26.92
CA ALA A 47 -17.09 -29.49 26.62
C ALA A 47 -17.32 -29.64 25.12
N GLU A 48 -16.99 -28.63 24.32
CA GLU A 48 -17.08 -28.70 22.85
C GLU A 48 -16.24 -29.85 22.28
N VAL A 49 -15.03 -30.08 22.80
CA VAL A 49 -14.17 -31.19 22.36
C VAL A 49 -14.82 -32.55 22.60
N ASP A 50 -15.44 -32.73 23.75
CA ASP A 50 -16.10 -33.98 24.12
C ASP A 50 -17.41 -34.18 23.35
N GLU A 51 -18.19 -33.12 23.13
CA GLU A 51 -19.38 -33.15 22.27
C GLU A 51 -19.02 -33.53 20.82
N VAL A 52 -18.01 -32.90 20.24
CA VAL A 52 -17.51 -33.24 18.90
C VAL A 52 -17.07 -34.70 18.82
N ARG A 53 -16.43 -35.23 19.86
CA ARG A 53 -15.99 -36.63 19.91
C ARG A 53 -17.19 -37.58 19.94
N ALA A 54 -18.19 -37.29 20.78
CA ALA A 54 -19.41 -38.07 20.84
C ALA A 54 -20.14 -38.07 19.49
N GLU A 55 -20.35 -36.90 18.90
CA GLU A 55 -20.96 -36.77 17.56
C GLU A 55 -20.16 -37.51 16.48
N ALA A 56 -18.82 -37.47 16.55
CA ALA A 56 -17.98 -38.19 15.59
C ALA A 56 -18.17 -39.70 15.67
N ASP A 57 -18.24 -40.25 16.87
CA ASP A 57 -18.46 -41.69 17.07
C ASP A 57 -19.88 -42.14 16.70
N GLU A 58 -20.88 -41.26 16.85
CA GLU A 58 -22.24 -41.52 16.34
C GLU A 58 -22.28 -41.60 14.80
N ILE A 59 -21.46 -40.77 14.12
CA ILE A 59 -21.37 -40.78 12.66
C ILE A 59 -20.61 -42.02 12.17
N GLU A 60 -19.44 -42.28 12.74
CA GLU A 60 -18.61 -43.42 12.38
C GLU A 60 -17.88 -43.95 13.63
N PRO A 61 -18.12 -45.21 14.02
CA PRO A 61 -17.49 -45.78 15.20
C PRO A 61 -15.96 -45.69 15.16
N GLY A 62 -15.37 -45.07 16.17
CA GLY A 62 -13.91 -44.88 16.29
C GLY A 62 -13.40 -43.61 15.65
N TRP A 63 -14.27 -42.80 15.02
CA TRP A 63 -13.86 -41.53 14.43
C TRP A 63 -13.48 -40.48 15.47
N SER A 64 -14.01 -40.56 16.71
CA SER A 64 -13.64 -39.67 17.82
C SER A 64 -12.14 -39.66 18.12
N GLN A 65 -11.46 -40.78 17.89
CA GLN A 65 -10.03 -40.94 18.16
C GLN A 65 -9.16 -40.19 17.16
N VAL A 66 -9.66 -39.97 15.94
CA VAL A 66 -8.85 -39.44 14.82
C VAL A 66 -9.33 -38.08 14.32
N ILE A 67 -10.58 -37.69 14.59
CA ILE A 67 -11.19 -36.46 14.04
C ILE A 67 -10.39 -35.20 14.34
N TRP A 68 -9.91 -35.05 15.59
CA TRP A 68 -9.12 -33.90 15.98
C TRP A 68 -7.73 -33.91 15.35
N ARG A 69 -7.05 -35.06 15.31
CA ARG A 69 -5.75 -35.20 14.63
C ARG A 69 -5.86 -34.81 13.16
N GLN A 70 -6.89 -35.29 12.48
CA GLN A 70 -7.18 -34.91 11.09
C GLN A 70 -7.47 -33.41 10.99
N ALA A 71 -8.28 -32.84 11.89
CA ALA A 71 -8.59 -31.41 11.89
C ALA A 71 -7.33 -30.53 12.05
N PHE A 72 -6.38 -30.90 12.92
CA PHE A 72 -5.10 -30.21 13.06
C PHE A 72 -4.26 -30.26 11.78
N GLN A 73 -4.21 -31.42 11.11
CA GLN A 73 -3.50 -31.57 9.83
C GLN A 73 -4.12 -30.68 8.75
N TYR A 74 -5.44 -30.71 8.61
CA TYR A 74 -6.17 -29.88 7.65
C TYR A 74 -6.02 -28.39 7.93
N HIS A 75 -6.13 -27.98 9.20
CA HIS A 75 -5.93 -26.59 9.59
C HIS A 75 -4.53 -26.10 9.20
N THR A 76 -3.49 -26.89 9.48
CA THR A 76 -2.10 -26.55 9.14
C THR A 76 -1.91 -26.43 7.63
N MET A 77 -2.45 -27.37 6.85
CA MET A 77 -2.40 -27.32 5.39
C MET A 77 -3.09 -26.06 4.83
N LEU A 78 -4.29 -25.74 5.32
CA LEU A 78 -5.04 -24.56 4.89
C LEU A 78 -4.31 -23.27 5.26
N LYS A 79 -3.75 -23.19 6.47
CA LYS A 79 -2.96 -22.06 6.92
C LYS A 79 -1.74 -21.82 6.01
N ASN A 80 -0.97 -22.88 5.73
CA ASN A 80 0.19 -22.80 4.86
C ASN A 80 -0.18 -22.35 3.44
N ARG A 81 -1.29 -22.86 2.90
CA ARG A 81 -1.81 -22.46 1.59
C ARG A 81 -2.20 -20.98 1.58
N GLN A 82 -2.95 -20.52 2.58
CA GLN A 82 -3.35 -19.11 2.69
C GLN A 82 -2.15 -18.18 2.86
N GLU A 83 -1.14 -18.57 3.63
CA GLU A 83 0.09 -17.81 3.78
C GLU A 83 0.90 -17.73 2.48
N ALA A 84 0.96 -18.83 1.71
CA ALA A 84 1.59 -18.85 0.40
C ALA A 84 0.85 -17.97 -0.61
N GLU A 85 -0.49 -18.04 -0.65
CA GLU A 85 -1.34 -17.20 -1.50
C GLU A 85 -1.19 -15.71 -1.14
N LYS A 86 -1.19 -15.37 0.15
CA LYS A 86 -0.92 -13.99 0.63
C LYS A 86 0.47 -13.51 0.23
N LYS A 87 1.51 -14.33 0.41
CA LYS A 87 2.88 -13.98 -0.01
C LYS A 87 2.98 -13.77 -1.52
N ALA A 88 2.36 -14.63 -2.32
CA ALA A 88 2.32 -14.51 -3.77
C ALA A 88 1.59 -13.23 -4.22
N MET A 89 0.46 -12.92 -3.58
CA MET A 89 -0.30 -11.69 -3.84
C MET A 89 0.51 -10.43 -3.50
N LEU A 90 1.15 -10.40 -2.32
CA LEU A 90 2.00 -9.27 -1.92
C LEU A 90 3.21 -9.10 -2.86
N ALA A 91 3.86 -10.20 -3.25
CA ALA A 91 4.96 -10.15 -4.21
C ALA A 91 4.53 -9.67 -5.60
N MET A 92 3.34 -10.05 -6.05
CA MET A 92 2.78 -9.57 -7.32
C MET A 92 2.41 -8.08 -7.24
N ALA A 93 1.79 -7.65 -6.14
CA ALA A 93 1.45 -6.24 -5.92
C ALA A 93 2.71 -5.37 -5.88
N GLU A 94 3.76 -5.82 -5.20
CA GLU A 94 5.04 -5.09 -5.15
C GLU A 94 5.70 -5.01 -6.52
N ARG A 95 5.70 -6.10 -7.31
CA ARG A 95 6.20 -6.08 -8.69
C ARG A 95 5.46 -5.07 -9.55
N LYS A 96 4.13 -5.02 -9.46
CA LYS A 96 3.31 -4.04 -10.19
C LYS A 96 3.64 -2.61 -9.77
N ARG A 97 3.78 -2.33 -8.46
CA ARG A 97 4.16 -1.00 -7.97
C ARG A 97 5.53 -0.56 -8.51
N VAL A 98 6.52 -1.44 -8.46
CA VAL A 98 7.87 -1.14 -9.00
C VAL A 98 7.83 -0.91 -10.51
N GLU A 99 7.00 -1.66 -11.26
CA GLU A 99 6.84 -1.48 -12.70
C GLU A 99 6.12 -0.16 -13.04
N GLU A 100 5.06 0.18 -12.31
CA GLU A 100 4.34 1.45 -12.43
C GLU A 100 5.24 2.64 -12.08
N GLU A 101 6.05 2.56 -11.03
CA GLU A 101 7.02 3.60 -10.66
C GLU A 101 8.10 3.78 -11.74
N LYS A 102 8.60 2.69 -12.33
CA LYS A 102 9.55 2.76 -13.47
C LYS A 102 8.90 3.39 -14.69
N ALA A 103 7.67 2.99 -15.03
CA ALA A 103 6.94 3.55 -16.17
C ALA A 103 6.65 5.05 -15.96
N ALA A 104 6.24 5.45 -14.76
CA ALA A 104 6.03 6.85 -14.39
C ALA A 104 7.33 7.66 -14.47
N ALA A 105 8.45 7.11 -13.99
CA ALA A 105 9.76 7.76 -14.07
C ALA A 105 10.23 7.96 -15.53
N ILE A 106 9.99 6.99 -16.41
CA ILE A 106 10.29 7.11 -17.85
C ILE A 106 9.42 8.19 -18.48
N LYS A 107 8.12 8.19 -18.21
CA LYS A 107 7.18 9.19 -18.74
C LYS A 107 7.54 10.61 -18.28
N ASN A 108 7.83 10.78 -16.99
CA ASN A 108 8.23 12.09 -16.45
C ASN A 108 9.52 12.62 -17.08
N LYS A 109 10.51 11.75 -17.33
CA LYS A 109 11.73 12.14 -18.05
C LYS A 109 11.43 12.56 -19.49
N ALA A 110 10.63 11.78 -20.21
CA ALA A 110 10.23 12.11 -21.59
C ALA A 110 9.45 13.43 -21.67
N ASP A 111 8.51 13.65 -20.76
CA ASP A 111 7.72 14.88 -20.70
C ASP A 111 8.59 16.10 -20.34
N SER A 112 9.59 15.93 -19.46
CA SER A 112 10.53 17.00 -19.11
C SER A 112 11.44 17.41 -20.28
N GLU A 113 11.88 16.45 -21.09
CA GLU A 113 12.73 16.72 -22.24
C GLU A 113 11.95 17.36 -23.38
N ARG A 114 10.70 16.93 -23.62
CA ARG A 114 9.81 17.59 -24.58
C ARG A 114 9.56 19.05 -24.24
N LYS A 115 9.26 19.36 -22.97
CA LYS A 115 9.07 20.74 -22.52
C LYS A 115 10.32 21.59 -22.74
N ARG A 116 11.52 21.06 -22.46
CA ARG A 116 12.78 21.77 -22.73
C ARG A 116 12.98 22.10 -24.20
N ILE A 117 12.65 21.16 -25.10
CA ILE A 117 12.76 21.39 -26.55
C ILE A 117 11.75 22.45 -26.99
N GLU A 118 10.48 22.35 -26.56
CA GLU A 118 9.45 23.34 -26.89
C GLU A 118 9.78 24.75 -26.36
N ASP A 119 10.34 24.86 -25.15
CA ASP A 119 10.75 26.14 -24.57
C ASP A 119 11.94 26.74 -25.33
N ALA A 120 12.90 25.91 -25.76
CA ALA A 120 14.03 26.36 -26.57
C ALA A 120 13.60 26.82 -27.97
N GLU A 121 12.65 26.13 -28.61
CA GLU A 121 12.10 26.52 -29.91
C GLU A 121 11.33 27.85 -29.84
N LYS A 122 10.51 28.05 -28.79
CA LYS A 122 9.81 29.32 -28.57
C LYS A 122 10.78 30.48 -28.36
N ALA A 123 11.80 30.27 -27.51
CA ALA A 123 12.83 31.29 -27.28
C ALA A 123 13.59 31.65 -28.57
N ALA A 124 13.91 30.66 -29.41
CA ALA A 124 14.56 30.88 -30.70
C ALA A 124 13.65 31.64 -31.69
N GLN A 125 12.35 31.32 -31.74
CA GLN A 125 11.38 32.04 -32.58
C GLN A 125 11.20 33.50 -32.14
N GLU A 126 11.15 33.77 -30.84
CA GLU A 126 11.06 35.13 -30.31
C GLU A 126 12.31 35.95 -30.65
N LEU A 127 13.50 35.37 -30.53
CA LEU A 127 14.75 36.03 -30.94
C LEU A 127 14.76 36.37 -32.43
N LEU A 128 14.34 35.45 -33.30
CA LEU A 128 14.23 35.71 -34.75
C LEU A 128 13.21 36.80 -35.07
N GLN A 129 12.06 36.84 -34.37
CA GLN A 129 11.08 37.91 -34.54
C GLN A 129 11.63 39.27 -34.06
N MET A 130 12.37 39.30 -32.95
CA MET A 130 13.03 40.52 -32.46
C MET A 130 14.10 41.00 -33.44
N GLU A 131 14.92 40.10 -33.98
CA GLU A 131 15.95 40.44 -34.97
C GLU A 131 15.33 40.95 -36.29
N ALA A 132 14.20 40.39 -36.72
CA ALA A 132 13.44 40.87 -37.88
C ALA A 132 12.80 42.24 -37.63
N ARG A 133 12.27 42.49 -36.42
CA ARG A 133 11.74 43.80 -36.01
C ARG A 133 12.83 44.85 -35.93
N GLU A 134 14.03 44.49 -35.44
CA GLU A 134 15.18 45.41 -35.41
C GLU A 134 15.76 45.71 -36.79
N LYS A 135 15.81 44.73 -37.70
CA LYS A 135 16.23 44.97 -39.10
C LYS A 135 15.23 45.89 -39.82
N ASN A 136 13.94 45.73 -39.59
CA ASN A 136 12.90 46.62 -40.13
C ASN A 136 12.89 48.01 -39.47
N SER A 137 13.21 48.13 -38.18
CA SER A 137 13.31 49.43 -37.51
C SER A 137 14.58 50.19 -37.93
N LYS A 138 15.71 49.49 -38.17
CA LYS A 138 16.94 50.09 -38.73
C LYS A 138 16.77 50.55 -40.18
N SER A 139 16.01 49.84 -41.01
CA SER A 139 15.69 50.31 -42.37
C SER A 139 14.69 51.49 -42.36
N SER A 140 13.79 51.54 -41.37
CA SER A 140 12.88 52.67 -41.17
C SER A 140 13.57 53.91 -40.57
N PHE A 141 14.66 53.76 -39.82
CA PHE A 141 15.37 54.87 -39.18
C PHE A 141 16.39 55.54 -40.11
N SER A 142 17.00 54.79 -41.05
CA SER A 142 17.92 55.37 -42.04
C SER A 142 17.24 56.17 -43.16
N GLY A 143 15.91 56.13 -43.26
CA GLY A 143 15.14 56.82 -44.31
C GLY A 143 14.56 58.19 -43.93
N LYS A 144 14.83 58.74 -42.74
CA LYS A 144 14.10 59.93 -42.23
C LYS A 144 14.97 60.99 -41.52
N SER A 145 16.22 61.17 -41.93
CA SER A 145 17.09 62.24 -41.40
C SER A 145 17.10 63.55 -42.20
N ASP A 146 16.29 63.70 -43.26
CA ASP A 146 16.34 64.89 -44.14
C ASP A 146 15.06 65.76 -44.15
N SER A 147 14.24 65.72 -43.09
CA SER A 147 13.06 66.60 -43.04
C SER A 147 12.52 66.83 -41.62
N MET A 148 13.22 67.62 -40.80
CA MET A 148 12.55 68.53 -39.85
C MET A 148 13.33 69.85 -39.73
N LYS A 149 12.86 70.78 -40.57
CA LYS A 149 13.05 72.22 -40.58
C LYS A 149 13.03 72.86 -39.18
N LYS A 150 14.01 73.76 -39.00
CA LYS A 150 13.83 75.20 -38.70
C LYS A 150 12.72 75.56 -37.69
N GLY A 151 13.18 76.13 -36.58
CA GLY A 151 12.63 77.38 -36.08
C GLY A 151 12.29 77.36 -34.60
N PHE A 152 13.21 77.79 -33.74
CA PHE A 152 12.84 78.50 -32.51
C PHE A 152 13.94 79.50 -32.11
N LEU A 153 13.71 80.73 -32.57
CA LEU A 153 13.94 82.01 -31.88
C LEU A 153 15.30 82.33 -31.25
N ASN A 154 16.01 83.17 -32.01
CA ASN A 154 16.88 84.24 -31.55
C ASN A 154 16.11 85.19 -30.60
N LYS A 155 16.63 85.52 -29.41
CA LYS A 155 16.28 86.76 -28.71
C LYS A 155 17.47 87.27 -27.88
N LYS A 156 18.05 88.37 -28.39
CA LYS A 156 19.02 89.29 -27.76
C LYS A 156 18.57 89.71 -26.35
N LYS A 157 19.48 89.78 -25.38
CA LYS A 157 20.28 90.97 -25.03
C LYS A 157 21.34 90.59 -23.99
#